data_AF-A0A212RSY7-F1
#
_entry.id   AF-A0A212RSY7-F1
#
_cell.length_a   1.000
_cell.length_b   1.000
_cell.length_c   1.000
_cell.angle_alpha   90.00
_cell.angle_beta   90.00
_cell.angle_gamma   90.00
#
_symmetry.space_group_name_H-M   'P 1'
#
loop_
_entity.id
_entity.type
_entity.pdbx_description
1 polymer ?
#
loop_
_entity_poly.entity_id
_entity_poly.type
_entity_poly.pdbx_seq_one_letter_code
_entity_poly.pdbx_strand_id
1 'polypeptide(L)'
;MSEHEWQALTRSEEAFVVNSYEIDILAGVWGDLDDADQSRPVKELAGTLLTLIDRGWIEVRRVAPWTSPSGEQGFQPGGLVPRDELPAVLEDAANWEYPDDGNWIGAVTLVETEAGKEISRRSPGEMAE
;
A
#
# COMPACT_ATOMS: atom_id res chain seq x y z
N MET A 1 6.21 20.52 3.19
CA MET A 1 5.55 20.61 1.86
C MET A 1 4.61 19.42 1.85
N SER A 2 3.30 19.58 1.66
CA SER A 2 2.40 18.43 1.82
C SER A 2 1.07 18.56 1.07
N GLU A 3 0.43 19.73 1.06
CA GLU A 3 -0.83 19.92 0.33
C GLU A 3 -0.63 19.94 -1.19
N HIS A 4 0.42 20.60 -1.67
CA HIS A 4 0.76 20.61 -3.11
C HIS A 4 1.20 19.23 -3.61
N GLU A 5 1.85 18.42 -2.76
CA GLU A 5 2.27 17.07 -3.12
C GLU A 5 1.08 16.12 -3.18
N TRP A 6 0.14 16.23 -2.23
CA TRP A 6 -1.13 15.49 -2.27
C TRP A 6 -1.96 15.85 -3.51
N GLN A 7 -2.18 17.14 -3.78
CA GLN A 7 -2.98 17.59 -4.93
C GLN A 7 -2.35 17.25 -6.29
N ALA A 8 -1.04 16.97 -6.33
CA ALA A 8 -0.32 16.57 -7.53
C ALA A 8 -0.36 15.05 -7.78
N LEU A 9 -0.87 14.25 -6.84
CA LEU A 9 -1.00 12.81 -7.02
C LEU A 9 -1.99 12.50 -8.15
N THR A 10 -1.63 11.52 -8.97
CA THR A 10 -2.60 10.83 -9.82
C THR A 10 -3.55 9.97 -8.98
N ARG A 11 -4.67 9.51 -9.57
CA ARG A 11 -5.64 8.65 -8.87
C ARG A 11 -5.02 7.34 -8.37
N SER A 12 -4.24 6.65 -9.21
CA SER A 12 -3.46 5.49 -8.77
C SER A 12 -2.53 5.79 -7.60
N GLU A 13 -1.79 6.92 -7.64
CA GLU A 13 -0.88 7.26 -6.55
C GLU A 13 -1.62 7.58 -5.25
N GLU A 14 -2.75 8.29 -5.35
CA GLU A 14 -3.65 8.56 -4.21
C GLU A 14 -4.14 7.25 -3.58
N ALA A 15 -4.61 6.30 -4.40
CA ALA A 15 -5.06 4.98 -3.93
C ALA A 15 -3.96 4.24 -3.16
N PHE A 16 -2.72 4.20 -3.67
CA PHE A 16 -1.60 3.57 -2.96
C PHE A 16 -1.28 4.25 -1.63
N VAL A 17 -1.29 5.59 -1.58
CA VAL A 17 -1.02 6.33 -0.34
C VAL A 17 -2.12 6.08 0.69
N VAL A 18 -3.39 6.14 0.30
CA VAL A 18 -4.54 5.84 1.20
C VAL A 18 -4.45 4.41 1.74
N ASN A 19 -4.23 3.42 0.87
CA ASN A 19 -4.13 2.03 1.29
C ASN A 19 -2.93 1.79 2.23
N SER A 20 -1.84 2.54 2.06
CA SER A 20 -0.69 2.45 2.97
C SER A 20 -0.99 3.00 4.37
N TYR A 21 -1.87 4.00 4.48
CA TYR A 21 -2.37 4.54 5.75
C TYR A 21 -3.29 3.53 6.45
N GLU A 22 -4.15 2.87 5.68
CA GLU A 22 -5.07 1.83 6.17
C GLU A 22 -4.36 0.49 6.46
N ILE A 23 -3.10 0.36 6.04
CA ILE A 23 -2.29 -0.86 6.17
C ILE A 23 -2.97 -2.03 5.43
N ASP A 24 -3.55 -1.76 4.27
CA ASP A 24 -4.21 -2.80 3.47
C ASP A 24 -3.17 -3.70 2.78
N ILE A 25 -3.63 -4.88 2.35
CA ILE A 25 -2.88 -5.72 1.43
C ILE A 25 -2.91 -5.14 0.02
N LEU A 26 -1.90 -5.42 -0.79
CA LEU A 26 -1.78 -4.89 -2.15
C LEU A 26 -3.00 -5.25 -3.03
N ALA A 27 -3.62 -6.40 -2.80
CA ALA A 27 -4.84 -6.81 -3.47
C ALA A 27 -6.05 -5.90 -3.17
N GLY A 28 -6.08 -5.28 -1.99
CA GLY A 28 -7.16 -4.38 -1.58
C GLY A 28 -7.17 -3.06 -2.35
N VAL A 29 -5.98 -2.57 -2.73
CA VAL A 29 -5.81 -1.36 -3.55
C VAL A 29 -6.64 -1.41 -4.83
N TRP A 30 -6.87 -2.61 -5.38
CA TRP A 30 -7.61 -2.79 -6.62
C TRP A 30 -9.01 -2.16 -6.56
N GLY A 31 -9.66 -2.17 -5.39
CA GLY A 31 -10.98 -1.58 -5.17
C GLY A 31 -11.01 -0.05 -5.26
N ASP A 32 -9.87 0.60 -5.02
CA ASP A 32 -9.72 2.06 -5.02
C ASP A 32 -9.16 2.62 -6.32
N LEU A 33 -8.70 1.76 -7.23
CA LEU A 33 -8.29 2.14 -8.57
C LEU A 33 -9.53 2.46 -9.43
N ASP A 34 -9.40 3.45 -10.32
CA ASP A 34 -10.43 3.72 -11.32
C ASP A 34 -10.43 2.68 -12.46
N ASP A 35 -11.49 2.65 -13.26
CA ASP A 35 -11.65 1.68 -14.36
C ASP A 35 -10.47 1.69 -15.35
N ALA A 36 -9.87 2.87 -15.59
CA ALA A 36 -8.74 2.98 -16.49
C ALA A 36 -7.50 2.33 -15.89
N ASP A 37 -7.24 2.56 -14.61
CA ASP A 37 -6.11 2.02 -13.88
C ASP A 37 -6.25 0.51 -13.61
N GLN A 38 -7.46 0.01 -13.32
CA GLN A 38 -7.74 -1.43 -13.21
C GLN A 38 -7.53 -2.17 -14.54
N SER A 39 -7.64 -1.48 -15.68
CA SER A 39 -7.40 -2.08 -17.00
C SER A 39 -5.92 -2.15 -17.38
N ARG A 40 -5.03 -1.52 -16.60
CA ARG A 40 -3.60 -1.48 -16.88
C ARG A 40 -2.92 -2.81 -16.52
N PRO A 41 -1.81 -3.14 -17.21
CA PRO A 41 -0.95 -4.21 -16.75
C PRO A 41 -0.42 -3.94 -15.33
N VAL A 42 -0.40 -4.97 -14.49
CA VAL A 42 0.19 -4.92 -13.14
C VAL A 42 1.58 -4.30 -13.14
N LYS A 43 2.40 -4.59 -14.15
CA LYS A 43 3.75 -4.01 -14.29
C LYS A 43 3.76 -2.47 -14.33
N GLU A 44 2.73 -1.85 -14.92
CA GLU A 44 2.63 -0.39 -14.95
C GLU A 44 2.27 0.17 -13.57
N LEU A 45 1.30 -0.46 -12.90
CA LEU A 45 0.91 -0.09 -11.53
C LEU A 45 2.06 -0.30 -10.53
N ALA A 46 2.82 -1.39 -10.68
CA ALA A 46 4.04 -1.66 -9.93
C ALA A 46 5.07 -0.53 -10.12
N GLY A 47 5.22 0.00 -11.34
CA GLY A 47 6.09 1.16 -11.61
C GLY A 47 5.64 2.43 -10.88
N THR A 48 4.34 2.68 -10.84
CA THR A 48 3.76 3.79 -10.07
C THR A 48 4.05 3.64 -8.58
N LEU A 49 3.77 2.46 -8.00
CA LEU A 49 4.03 2.19 -6.59
C LEU A 49 5.53 2.28 -6.25
N LEU A 50 6.42 1.75 -7.10
CA LEU A 50 7.87 1.89 -6.91
C LEU A 50 8.32 3.35 -6.83
N THR A 51 7.69 4.25 -7.59
CA THR A 51 8.00 5.68 -7.52
C THR A 51 7.68 6.28 -6.15
N LEU A 52 6.57 5.86 -5.53
CA LEU A 52 6.19 6.30 -4.18
C LEU A 52 7.10 5.73 -3.09
N ILE A 53 7.55 4.48 -3.28
CA ILE A 53 8.54 3.85 -2.41
C ILE A 53 9.89 4.57 -2.52
N ASP A 54 10.32 4.93 -3.73
CA ASP A 54 11.58 5.65 -3.97
C ASP A 54 11.55 7.09 -3.44
N ARG A 55 10.37 7.72 -3.38
CA ARG A 55 10.16 8.99 -2.63
C ARG A 55 10.22 8.79 -1.12
N GLY A 56 10.24 7.55 -0.65
CA GLY A 56 10.29 7.18 0.76
C GLY A 56 8.96 7.38 1.47
N TRP A 57 7.82 7.39 0.76
CA TRP A 57 6.50 7.60 1.37
C TRP A 57 5.84 6.29 1.81
N ILE A 58 6.12 5.20 1.10
CA ILE A 58 5.55 3.88 1.35
C ILE A 58 6.68 2.87 1.56
N GLU A 59 6.53 2.00 2.55
CA GLU A 59 7.23 0.74 2.70
C GLU A 59 6.33 -0.41 2.28
N VAL A 60 6.92 -1.43 1.66
CA VAL A 60 6.22 -2.67 1.33
C VAL A 60 6.68 -3.77 2.27
N ARG A 61 5.73 -4.40 2.95
CA ARG A 61 5.99 -5.42 3.96
C ARG A 61 5.19 -6.68 3.64
N ARG A 62 5.51 -7.75 4.36
CA ARG A 62 4.72 -8.98 4.39
C ARG A 62 3.85 -9.00 5.64
N VAL A 63 2.58 -9.36 5.52
CA VAL A 63 1.69 -9.51 6.68
C VAL A 63 2.24 -10.61 7.60
N ALA A 64 2.28 -10.33 8.90
CA ALA A 64 2.68 -11.25 9.95
C ALA A 64 1.51 -11.51 10.91
N PRO A 65 1.50 -12.67 11.60
CA PRO A 65 0.53 -12.92 12.64
C PRO A 65 0.79 -11.95 13.81
N TRP A 66 -0.29 -11.52 14.43
CA TRP A 66 -0.28 -10.77 15.67
C TRP A 66 -1.13 -11.50 16.71
N THR A 67 -0.76 -11.38 17.98
CA THR A 67 -1.55 -11.88 19.09
C THR A 67 -1.64 -10.79 20.14
N SER A 68 -2.86 -10.42 20.51
CA SER A 68 -3.12 -9.43 21.54
C SER A 68 -2.65 -9.94 22.91
N PRO A 69 -2.47 -9.06 23.91
CA PRO A 69 -2.20 -9.48 25.28
C PRO A 69 -3.28 -10.38 25.89
N SER A 70 -4.52 -10.32 25.38
CA SER A 70 -5.65 -11.19 25.77
C SER A 70 -5.69 -12.53 25.02
N GLY A 71 -4.81 -12.75 24.04
CA GLY A 71 -4.72 -13.99 23.27
C GLY A 71 -5.53 -14.00 21.97
N GLU A 72 -6.12 -12.86 21.57
CA GLU A 72 -6.86 -12.74 20.31
C GLU A 72 -5.87 -12.69 19.14
N GLN A 73 -6.20 -13.38 18.05
CA GLN A 73 -5.37 -13.41 16.86
C GLN A 73 -5.73 -12.26 15.92
N GLY A 74 -4.73 -11.73 15.22
CA GLY A 74 -4.91 -10.73 14.19
C GLY A 74 -3.72 -10.67 13.24
N PHE A 75 -3.64 -9.58 12.49
CA PHE A 75 -2.60 -9.31 11.51
C PHE A 75 -1.83 -8.05 11.87
N GLN A 76 -0.56 -7.99 11.47
CA GLN A 76 0.26 -6.78 11.58
C GLN A 76 1.26 -6.72 10.42
N PRO A 77 1.83 -5.53 10.13
CA PRO A 77 2.99 -5.44 9.27
C PRO A 77 4.16 -6.26 9.81
N GLY A 78 4.68 -7.16 8.99
CA GLY A 78 5.83 -7.99 9.30
C GLY A 78 7.13 -7.44 8.70
N GLY A 79 7.92 -8.35 8.12
CA GLY A 79 9.22 -8.04 7.54
C GLY A 79 9.13 -7.12 6.32
N LEU A 80 10.06 -6.18 6.24
CA LEU A 80 10.26 -5.31 5.09
C LEU A 80 10.71 -6.14 3.88
N VAL A 81 10.08 -5.92 2.73
CA VAL A 81 10.53 -6.49 1.46
C VAL A 81 11.76 -5.70 1.00
N PRO A 82 12.91 -6.34 0.77
CA PRO A 82 14.12 -5.67 0.31
C PRO A 82 13.91 -4.90 -1.00
N ARG A 83 14.54 -3.73 -1.13
CA ARG A 83 14.34 -2.83 -2.28
C ARG A 83 14.70 -3.47 -3.63
N ASP A 84 15.68 -4.36 -3.65
CA ASP A 84 16.13 -5.13 -4.82
C ASP A 84 15.15 -6.25 -5.22
N GLU A 85 14.32 -6.73 -4.28
CA GLU A 85 13.27 -7.71 -4.53
C GLU A 85 11.95 -7.07 -4.97
N LEU A 86 11.72 -5.79 -4.64
CA LEU A 86 10.46 -5.11 -4.89
C LEU A 86 9.95 -5.16 -6.33
N PRO A 87 10.77 -4.94 -7.39
CA PRO A 87 10.26 -5.05 -8.75
C PRO A 87 9.68 -6.44 -9.06
N ALA A 88 10.34 -7.51 -8.61
CA ALA A 88 9.86 -8.86 -8.86
C ALA A 88 8.58 -9.17 -8.07
N VAL A 89 8.51 -8.72 -6.81
CA VAL A 89 7.33 -8.90 -5.96
C VAL A 89 6.12 -8.14 -6.49
N LEU A 90 6.30 -6.88 -6.90
CA LEU A 90 5.20 -6.03 -7.35
C LEU A 90 4.75 -6.36 -8.78
N GLU A 91 5.61 -6.91 -9.63
CA GLU A 91 5.21 -7.35 -10.97
C GLU A 91 4.51 -8.72 -10.99
N ASP A 92 4.58 -9.48 -9.89
CA ASP A 92 3.89 -10.76 -9.75
C ASP A 92 2.39 -10.54 -9.48
N ALA A 93 1.56 -10.87 -10.48
CA ALA A 93 0.12 -10.73 -10.43
C ALA A 93 -0.53 -11.46 -9.24
N ALA A 94 0.07 -12.55 -8.74
CA ALA A 94 -0.45 -13.26 -7.57
C ALA A 94 -0.48 -12.40 -6.30
N ASN A 95 0.41 -11.38 -6.18
CA ASN A 95 0.41 -10.47 -5.03
C ASN A 95 -0.70 -9.40 -5.12
N TRP A 96 -1.41 -9.30 -6.25
CA TRP A 96 -2.54 -8.38 -6.48
C TRP A 96 -3.91 -9.07 -6.38
N GLU A 97 -3.91 -10.37 -6.13
CA GLU A 97 -5.13 -11.16 -5.95
C GLU A 97 -5.32 -11.47 -4.46
N TYR A 98 -6.57 -11.51 -4.01
CA TYR A 98 -6.88 -11.93 -2.64
C TYR A 98 -6.54 -13.42 -2.46
N PRO A 99 -5.93 -13.82 -1.33
CA PRO A 99 -5.72 -15.23 -1.03
C PRO A 99 -7.04 -16.01 -0.97
N ASP A 100 -7.10 -17.16 -1.64
CA ASP A 100 -8.31 -18.01 -1.75
C ASP A 100 -8.82 -18.54 -0.39
N ASP A 101 -7.92 -18.71 0.58
CA ASP A 101 -8.22 -19.27 1.89
C ASP A 101 -8.62 -18.21 2.94
N GLY A 102 -8.65 -16.94 2.55
CA GLY A 102 -8.92 -15.82 3.44
C GLY A 102 -7.83 -15.57 4.48
N ASN A 103 -6.66 -16.22 4.36
CA ASN A 103 -5.52 -16.03 5.24
C ASN A 103 -4.51 -15.09 4.60
N TRP A 104 -4.36 -13.89 5.17
CA TRP A 104 -3.50 -12.86 4.60
C TRP A 104 -2.04 -12.97 5.05
N ILE A 105 -1.68 -13.93 5.90
CA ILE A 105 -0.29 -14.12 6.36
C ILE A 105 0.65 -14.29 5.16
N GLY A 106 1.67 -13.44 5.06
CA GLY A 106 2.62 -13.45 3.94
C GLY A 106 2.16 -12.67 2.70
N ALA A 107 0.92 -12.16 2.66
CA ALA A 107 0.48 -11.24 1.62
C ALA A 107 1.32 -9.95 1.66
N VAL A 108 1.42 -9.29 0.51
CA VAL A 108 2.06 -7.97 0.41
C VAL A 108 1.14 -6.93 1.04
N THR A 109 1.68 -6.08 1.91
CA THR A 109 0.94 -4.96 2.53
C THR A 109 1.74 -3.68 2.40
N LEU A 110 1.03 -2.57 2.25
CA LEU A 110 1.58 -1.23 2.13
C LEU A 110 1.56 -0.56 3.50
N VAL A 111 2.64 0.14 3.86
CA VAL A 111 2.75 0.83 5.14
C VAL A 111 3.34 2.21 4.91
N GLU A 112 2.73 3.23 5.48
CA GLU A 112 3.30 4.57 5.44
C GLU A 112 4.58 4.67 6.26
N THR A 113 5.56 5.37 5.67
CA THR A 113 6.69 5.89 6.43
C THR A 113 6.28 7.15 7.20
N GLU A 114 7.19 7.68 8.02
CA GLU A 114 6.97 9.00 8.63
C GLU A 114 6.81 10.12 7.58
N ALA A 115 7.49 10.03 6.44
CA ALA A 115 7.32 10.99 5.35
C ALA A 115 5.96 10.81 4.64
N GLY A 116 5.51 9.56 4.45
CA GLY A 116 4.18 9.27 3.88
C GLY A 116 3.05 9.82 4.74
N LYS A 117 3.16 9.69 6.08
CA LYS A 117 2.20 10.26 7.03
C LYS A 117 2.06 11.77 6.92
N GLU A 118 3.11 12.50 6.54
CA GLU A 118 3.01 13.95 6.33
C GLU A 118 2.16 14.30 5.09
N ILE A 119 2.07 13.38 4.13
CA ILE A 119 1.30 13.52 2.90
C ILE A 119 -0.16 13.13 3.14
N SER A 120 -0.43 11.94 3.69
CA SER A 120 -1.81 11.45 3.92
C SER A 120 -2.59 12.26 4.94
N ARG A 121 -1.94 12.69 6.04
CA ARG A 121 -2.59 13.47 7.13
C ARG A 121 -3.03 14.86 6.73
N ARG A 122 -2.66 15.32 5.54
CA ARG A 122 -3.10 16.60 4.97
C ARG A 122 -4.02 16.40 3.76
N SER A 123 -4.55 15.19 3.59
CA SER A 123 -5.62 14.92 2.65
C SER A 123 -6.85 15.77 3.00
N PRO A 124 -7.65 16.20 2.00
CA PRO A 124 -8.80 17.08 2.23
C PRO A 124 -9.85 16.52 3.21
N GLY A 125 -9.88 15.20 3.43
CA GLY A 125 -10.77 14.56 4.39
C GLY A 125 -10.41 14.81 5.87
N GLU A 126 -9.13 14.99 6.19
CA GLU A 126 -8.65 15.21 7.57
C GLU A 126 -8.41 16.69 7.91
N MET A 127 -8.32 17.59 6.93
CA MET A 127 -8.23 19.05 7.18
C MET A 127 -9.58 19.74 7.38
N ALA A 128 -10.67 18.97 7.51
CA ALA A 128 -12.03 19.48 7.71
C ALA A 128 -12.45 19.60 9.19
N GLU A 129 -11.55 19.40 10.16
CA GLU A 129 -11.77 19.68 11.58
C GLU A 129 -11.09 20.98 12.06
#